data_AF-A0A7W0YQU1-F1
#
_entry.id   AF-A0A7W0YQU1-F1
#
_cell.length_a   1.000
_cell.length_b   1.000
_cell.length_c   1.000
_cell.angle_alpha   90.00
_cell.angle_beta   90.00
_cell.angle_gamma   90.00
#
_symmetry.space_group_name_H-M   'P 1'
#
loop_
_entity.id
_entity.type
_entity.pdbx_description
1 polymer ?
#
loop_
_entity_poly.entity_id
_entity_poly.type
_entity_poly.pdbx_seq_one_letter_code
_entity_poly.pdbx_strand_id
1 'polypeptide(L)'
;MIGPTKVTVTYNRPTARGRALFGGIIRYGDTWNPGADEATAIEFSRAVLFGEQPLPAGKYSVWVTPHPQPTDWTFILSKAADVSHTPYPEGRDALRLQVRPMNAPHIEALALYFPAADSASAMLRLHWGETMVEIPIANTPPQ
;
A
#
# COMPACT_ATOMS: atom_id res chain seq x y z
N MET A 1 -9.52 8.47 -9.76
CA MET A 1 -9.15 9.89 -9.97
C MET A 1 -9.46 10.62 -8.68
N ILE A 2 -8.63 11.60 -8.31
CA ILE A 2 -8.86 12.52 -7.19
C ILE A 2 -8.85 13.93 -7.77
N GLY A 3 -10.02 14.45 -8.15
CA GLY A 3 -10.09 15.65 -9.00
C GLY A 3 -9.22 15.48 -10.26
N PRO A 4 -8.23 16.36 -10.53
CA PRO A 4 -7.34 16.24 -11.69
C PRO A 4 -6.22 15.21 -11.52
N THR A 5 -6.06 14.60 -10.34
CA THR A 5 -4.96 13.67 -10.06
C THR A 5 -5.35 12.25 -10.44
N LYS A 6 -4.56 11.63 -11.32
CA LYS A 6 -4.66 10.21 -11.64
C LYS A 6 -3.79 9.43 -10.66
N VAL A 7 -4.41 8.45 -10.02
CA VAL A 7 -3.74 7.43 -9.20
C VAL A 7 -3.92 6.09 -9.90
N THR A 8 -2.83 5.36 -10.12
CA THR A 8 -2.83 4.04 -10.76
C THR A 8 -2.11 3.05 -9.86
N VAL A 9 -2.71 1.88 -9.64
CA VAL A 9 -2.08 0.78 -8.89
C VAL A 9 -2.02 -0.42 -9.82
N THR A 10 -0.83 -0.99 -9.98
CA THR A 10 -0.56 -2.18 -10.78
C THR A 10 0.06 -3.24 -9.90
N TYR A 11 -0.54 -4.43 -9.86
CA TYR A 11 -0.13 -5.50 -8.97
C TYR A 11 -0.59 -6.85 -9.46
N ASN A 12 0.15 -7.89 -9.09
CA ASN A 12 -0.30 -9.28 -9.20
C ASN A 12 -0.99 -9.70 -7.90
N ARG A 13 -2.00 -10.57 -8.02
CA ARG A 13 -2.95 -10.87 -6.94
C ARG A 13 -2.74 -12.27 -6.38
N PRO A 14 -1.88 -12.47 -5.36
CA PRO A 14 -1.76 -13.77 -4.70
C PRO A 14 -3.06 -14.17 -3.98
N THR A 15 -3.31 -15.48 -3.89
CA THR A 15 -4.46 -16.05 -3.17
C THR A 15 -4.04 -16.69 -1.84
N ALA A 16 -4.90 -16.61 -0.83
CA ALA A 16 -4.60 -17.08 0.52
C ALA A 16 -4.46 -18.62 0.59
N ARG A 17 -5.28 -19.36 -0.15
CA ARG A 17 -5.33 -20.83 -0.22
C ARG A 17 -5.43 -21.48 1.16
N GLY A 18 -6.26 -20.91 2.04
CA GLY A 18 -6.47 -21.40 3.41
C GLY A 18 -5.27 -21.25 4.35
N ARG A 19 -4.23 -20.50 3.95
CA ARG A 19 -3.03 -20.27 4.77
C ARG A 19 -3.24 -19.11 5.74
N ALA A 20 -2.61 -19.20 6.91
CA ALA A 20 -2.45 -18.05 7.79
C ALA A 20 -1.55 -17.02 7.09
N LEU A 21 -2.08 -15.80 6.89
CA LEU A 21 -1.40 -14.74 6.14
C LEU A 21 -0.35 -14.03 7.00
N PHE A 22 -0.78 -13.14 7.89
CA PHE A 22 0.10 -12.35 8.76
C PHE A 22 0.46 -13.13 10.02
N GLY A 23 1.75 -13.23 10.33
CA GLY A 23 2.31 -14.16 11.32
C GLY A 23 2.44 -15.61 10.80
N GLY A 24 1.98 -15.88 9.58
CA GLY A 24 2.14 -17.16 8.90
C GLY A 24 3.09 -17.03 7.71
N ILE A 25 2.55 -16.97 6.49
CA ILE A 25 3.38 -16.81 5.27
C ILE A 25 4.06 -15.44 5.19
N ILE A 26 3.44 -14.40 5.74
CA ILE A 26 4.02 -13.08 5.92
C ILE A 26 4.46 -12.97 7.38
N ARG A 27 5.77 -13.00 7.61
CA ARG A 27 6.33 -12.92 8.96
C ARG A 27 6.23 -11.50 9.50
N TYR A 28 5.93 -11.39 10.79
CA TYR A 28 5.99 -10.09 11.46
C TYR A 28 7.43 -9.61 11.59
N GLY A 29 7.64 -8.30 11.40
CA GLY A 29 8.96 -7.67 11.39
C GLY A 29 9.69 -7.72 10.04
N ASP A 30 9.27 -8.59 9.12
CA ASP A 30 9.84 -8.68 7.78
C ASP A 30 9.10 -7.73 6.82
N THR A 31 9.84 -6.96 6.03
CA THR A 31 9.27 -6.13 4.97
C THR A 31 8.91 -7.00 3.77
N TRP A 32 7.66 -6.92 3.32
CA TRP A 32 7.16 -7.65 2.16
C TRP A 32 6.47 -6.72 1.17
N ASN A 33 6.37 -7.15 -0.09
CA ASN A 33 5.59 -6.45 -1.11
C ASN A 33 4.17 -7.04 -1.16
N PRO A 34 3.10 -6.22 -1.10
CA PRO A 34 1.73 -6.69 -1.29
C PRO A 34 1.44 -6.96 -2.77
N GLY A 35 2.02 -8.03 -3.29
CA GLY A 35 1.97 -8.44 -4.69
C GLY A 35 2.67 -9.79 -4.91
N ALA A 36 2.98 -10.12 -6.16
CA ALA A 36 3.71 -11.33 -6.55
C ALA A 36 4.48 -11.08 -7.86
N ASP A 37 5.58 -11.81 -8.08
CA ASP A 37 6.49 -11.69 -9.24
C ASP A 37 7.17 -10.30 -9.35
N GLU A 38 6.40 -9.28 -9.71
CA GLU A 38 6.81 -7.87 -9.72
C GLU A 38 6.25 -7.14 -8.50
N ALA A 39 7.00 -6.17 -7.99
CA ALA A 39 6.55 -5.37 -6.88
C ALA A 39 5.31 -4.56 -7.29
N THR A 40 4.27 -4.60 -6.45
CA THR A 40 3.13 -3.68 -6.57
C THR A 40 3.61 -2.25 -6.74
N ALA A 41 3.17 -1.61 -7.83
CA ALA A 41 3.49 -0.25 -8.17
C ALA A 41 2.28 0.66 -7.96
N ILE A 42 2.53 1.85 -7.44
CA ILE A 42 1.56 2.95 -7.35
C ILE A 42 2.14 4.19 -8.03
N GLU A 43 1.34 4.82 -8.88
CA GLU A 43 1.73 5.99 -9.65
C GLU A 43 0.75 7.14 -9.42
N PHE A 44 1.31 8.34 -9.23
CA PHE A 44 0.58 9.59 -9.04
C PHE A 44 0.98 10.58 -10.13
N SER A 45 -0.01 11.09 -10.88
CA SER A 45 0.24 12.08 -11.94
C SER A 45 0.55 13.49 -11.43
N ARG A 46 0.28 13.77 -10.15
CA ARG A 46 0.53 15.05 -9.46
C ARG A 46 1.00 14.75 -8.03
N ALA A 47 1.59 15.74 -7.38
CA ALA A 47 1.91 15.64 -5.96
C ALA A 47 0.62 15.46 -5.13
N VAL A 48 0.73 14.65 -4.08
CA VAL A 48 -0.39 14.30 -3.17
C VAL A 48 0.08 14.37 -1.72
N LEU A 49 -0.89 14.37 -0.81
CA LEU A 49 -0.68 13.93 0.56
C LEU A 49 -1.00 12.44 0.62
N PHE A 50 -0.05 11.61 1.05
CA PHE A 50 -0.24 10.18 1.27
C PHE A 50 -0.20 9.91 2.78
N GLY A 51 -1.35 9.59 3.36
CA GLY A 51 -1.57 9.86 4.78
C GLY A 51 -1.59 11.37 5.02
N GLU A 52 -0.77 11.83 5.96
CA GLU A 52 -0.54 13.26 6.24
C GLU A 52 0.78 13.79 5.66
N GLN A 53 1.50 12.96 4.91
CA GLN A 53 2.85 13.27 4.43
C GLN A 53 2.85 13.68 2.95
N PRO A 54 3.59 14.73 2.56
CA PRO A 54 3.69 15.15 1.17
C PRO A 54 4.49 14.14 0.34
N LEU A 55 3.97 13.80 -0.83
CA LEU A 55 4.59 12.90 -1.78
C LEU A 55 4.59 13.54 -3.18
N PRO A 56 5.76 13.72 -3.82
CA PRO A 56 5.85 14.21 -5.19
C PRO A 56 5.14 13.27 -6.19
N ALA A 57 4.72 13.83 -7.32
CA ALA A 57 4.28 13.04 -8.47
C ALA A 57 5.36 12.03 -8.86
N GLY A 58 4.95 10.85 -9.32
CA GLY A 58 5.87 9.79 -9.72
C GLY A 58 5.31 8.39 -9.50
N LYS A 59 6.14 7.41 -9.83
CA LYS A 59 5.87 5.98 -9.67
C LYS A 59 6.71 5.44 -8.52
N TYR A 60 6.11 4.59 -7.69
CA TYR A 60 6.73 4.01 -6.50
C TYR A 60 6.38 2.53 -6.38
N SER A 61 7.27 1.73 -5.79
CA SER A 61 6.92 0.38 -5.34
C SER A 61 6.37 0.43 -3.92
N VAL A 62 5.40 -0.43 -3.62
CA VAL A 62 4.72 -0.53 -2.33
C VAL A 62 5.36 -1.61 -1.48
N TRP A 63 5.64 -1.34 -0.21
CA TRP A 63 6.13 -2.33 0.74
C TRP A 63 5.45 -2.16 2.08
N VAL A 64 5.36 -3.23 2.86
CA VAL A 64 4.69 -3.23 4.16
C VAL A 64 5.52 -4.05 5.14
N THR A 65 5.73 -3.53 6.34
CA THR A 65 6.30 -4.28 7.46
C THR A 65 5.20 -4.49 8.49
N PRO A 66 4.61 -5.70 8.58
CA PRO A 66 3.54 -5.98 9.52
C PRO A 66 4.10 -6.27 10.91
N HIS A 67 3.30 -5.96 11.92
CA HIS A 67 3.58 -6.23 13.32
C HIS A 67 2.38 -6.93 13.99
N PRO A 68 2.61 -7.71 15.06
CA PRO A 68 1.51 -8.23 15.86
C PRO A 68 0.76 -7.07 16.51
N GLN A 69 -0.57 -7.21 16.66
CA GLN A 69 -1.34 -6.24 17.43
C GLN A 69 -0.80 -6.14 18.88
N PRO A 70 -0.86 -4.95 19.51
CA PRO A 70 -1.54 -3.72 19.06
C PRO A 70 -0.65 -2.77 18.23
N THR A 71 0.52 -3.21 17.76
CA THR A 71 1.47 -2.36 17.05
C THR A 71 1.02 -2.07 15.61
N ASP A 72 1.10 -0.80 15.21
CA ASP A 72 0.81 -0.38 13.85
C ASP A 72 1.82 -0.97 12.85
N TRP A 73 1.38 -1.15 11.61
CA TRP A 73 2.24 -1.60 10.52
C TRP A 73 2.97 -0.41 9.91
N THR A 74 4.13 -0.66 9.32
CA THR A 74 4.82 0.35 8.51
C THR A 74 4.47 0.15 7.04
N PHE A 75 3.76 1.08 6.43
CA PHE A 75 3.54 1.15 4.99
C PHE A 75 4.62 2.02 4.35
N ILE A 76 5.19 1.56 3.25
CA ILE A 76 6.38 2.14 2.64
C ILE A 76 6.14 2.35 1.15
N LEU A 77 6.50 3.53 0.66
CA LEU A 77 6.63 3.81 -0.76
C LEU A 77 8.12 3.98 -1.08
N SER A 78 8.64 3.20 -2.02
CA SER A 78 10.03 3.25 -2.45
C SER A 78 10.17 3.82 -3.86
N LYS A 79 11.20 4.65 -4.06
CA LYS A 79 11.57 5.23 -5.37
C LYS A 79 12.06 4.17 -6.37
N ALA A 80 12.30 2.94 -5.91
CA ALA A 80 12.58 1.80 -6.76
C ALA A 80 11.27 1.28 -7.38
N ALA A 81 10.76 1.98 -8.38
CA ALA A 81 9.41 1.75 -8.93
C ALA A 81 9.25 0.42 -9.68
N ASP A 82 10.28 -0.01 -10.41
CA ASP A 82 10.26 -1.19 -11.29
C ASP A 82 11.28 -2.20 -10.76
N VAL A 83 10.84 -3.03 -9.81
CA VAL A 83 11.66 -4.06 -9.16
C VAL A 83 10.82 -5.31 -8.94
N SER A 84 11.48 -6.46 -8.83
CA SER A 84 10.81 -7.69 -8.38
C SER A 84 10.23 -7.52 -6.97
N HIS A 85 9.20 -8.30 -6.66
CA HIS A 85 8.54 -8.30 -5.34
C HIS A 85 9.46 -8.71 -4.17
N THR A 86 10.67 -9.19 -4.46
CA THR A 86 11.73 -9.49 -3.51
C THR A 86 13.11 -9.37 -4.19
N PRO A 87 14.16 -8.88 -3.51
CA PRO A 87 14.17 -8.38 -2.13
C PRO A 87 13.62 -6.96 -2.01
N TYR A 88 13.36 -6.53 -0.78
CA TYR A 88 13.04 -5.13 -0.47
C TYR A 88 14.23 -4.20 -0.84
N PRO A 89 14.01 -3.13 -1.62
CA PRO A 89 15.05 -2.19 -2.05
C PRO A 89 15.40 -1.20 -0.93
N GLU A 90 16.20 -1.65 0.03
CA GLU A 90 16.64 -0.85 1.16
C GLU A 90 17.31 0.48 0.76
N GLY A 91 17.12 1.51 1.58
CA GLY A 91 17.70 2.85 1.36
C GLY A 91 17.06 3.66 0.24
N ARG A 92 16.01 3.15 -0.41
CA ARG A 92 15.34 3.80 -1.56
C ARG A 92 13.96 4.38 -1.21
N ASP A 93 13.61 4.43 0.07
CA ASP A 93 12.32 4.90 0.53
C ASP A 93 12.06 6.36 0.16
N ALA A 94 10.88 6.62 -0.38
CA ALA A 94 10.33 7.96 -0.52
C ALA A 94 9.60 8.37 0.76
N LEU A 95 8.89 7.42 1.39
CA LEU A 95 7.98 7.70 2.50
C LEU A 95 7.73 6.43 3.32
N ARG A 96 7.56 6.61 4.64
CA ARG A 96 7.09 5.59 5.58
C ARG A 96 5.93 6.14 6.39
N LEU A 97 4.86 5.37 6.52
CA LEU A 97 3.65 5.73 7.24
C LEU A 97 3.28 4.63 8.23
N GLN A 98 2.91 5.00 9.46
CA GLN A 98 2.30 4.06 10.39
C GLN A 98 0.82 3.90 10.04
N VAL A 99 0.39 2.66 9.88
CA VAL A 99 -0.97 2.32 9.46
C VAL A 99 -1.52 1.22 10.35
N ARG A 100 -2.76 1.41 10.82
CA ARG A 100 -3.38 0.46 11.74
C ARG A 100 -4.06 -0.68 10.98
N PRO A 101 -3.66 -1.95 11.18
CA PRO A 101 -4.41 -3.07 10.62
C PRO A 101 -5.77 -3.19 11.31
N MET A 102 -6.78 -3.53 10.53
CA MET A 102 -8.16 -3.72 10.98
C MET A 102 -8.67 -5.09 10.56
N ASN A 103 -9.61 -5.63 11.33
CA ASN A 103 -10.36 -6.81 10.92
C ASN A 103 -11.38 -6.43 9.84
N ALA A 104 -11.52 -7.29 8.84
CA ALA A 104 -12.46 -7.15 7.74
C ALA A 104 -13.00 -8.54 7.32
N PRO A 105 -14.13 -8.61 6.60
CA PRO A 105 -14.63 -9.88 6.05
C PRO A 105 -13.59 -10.53 5.14
N HIS A 106 -13.40 -11.84 5.26
CA HIS A 106 -12.39 -12.59 4.50
C HIS A 106 -12.48 -12.34 2.99
N ILE A 107 -11.36 -11.98 2.36
CA ILE A 107 -11.19 -12.06 0.91
C ILE A 107 -10.02 -12.96 0.51
N GLU A 108 -10.28 -13.82 -0.46
CA GLU A 108 -9.34 -14.87 -0.86
C GLU A 108 -8.13 -14.34 -1.62
N ALA A 109 -8.36 -13.43 -2.56
CA ALA A 109 -7.31 -12.81 -3.37
C ALA A 109 -6.96 -11.43 -2.81
N LEU A 110 -5.66 -11.14 -2.66
CA LEU A 110 -5.17 -9.82 -2.29
C LEU A 110 -5.83 -8.74 -3.16
N ALA A 111 -6.30 -7.67 -2.55
CA ALA A 111 -6.92 -6.55 -3.24
C ALA A 111 -6.31 -5.22 -2.79
N LEU A 112 -5.87 -4.43 -3.77
CA LEU A 112 -5.68 -2.99 -3.63
C LEU A 112 -6.78 -2.28 -4.41
N TYR A 113 -7.58 -1.45 -3.73
CA TYR A 113 -8.74 -0.77 -4.32
C TYR A 113 -9.09 0.54 -3.62
N PHE A 114 -9.93 1.34 -4.26
CA PHE A 114 -10.39 2.64 -3.75
C PHE A 114 -11.89 2.57 -3.42
N PRO A 115 -12.28 2.31 -2.16
CA PRO A 115 -13.70 2.24 -1.78
C PRO A 115 -14.43 3.59 -1.90
N ALA A 116 -13.70 4.70 -1.81
CA ALA A 116 -14.23 6.06 -1.89
C ALA A 116 -13.20 6.96 -2.55
N ALA A 117 -13.67 7.84 -3.43
CA ALA A 117 -12.90 8.88 -4.08
C ALA A 117 -13.82 10.03 -4.49
N ASP A 118 -13.38 11.26 -4.26
CA ASP A 118 -14.04 12.49 -4.67
C ASP A 118 -13.03 13.46 -5.33
N SER A 119 -13.38 14.74 -5.43
CA SER A 119 -12.54 15.76 -6.05
C SER A 119 -11.31 16.14 -5.21
N ALA A 120 -11.32 15.88 -3.91
CA ALA A 120 -10.30 16.28 -2.96
C ALA A 120 -9.47 15.10 -2.44
N SER A 121 -10.09 13.93 -2.27
CA SER A 121 -9.46 12.77 -1.63
C SER A 121 -9.88 11.42 -2.23
N ALA A 122 -9.11 10.38 -1.93
CA ALA A 122 -9.50 8.99 -2.05
C ALA A 122 -8.93 8.19 -0.87
N MET A 123 -9.52 7.03 -0.61
CA MET A 123 -8.99 6.06 0.34
C MET A 123 -8.38 4.90 -0.44
N LEU A 124 -7.11 4.55 -0.20
CA LEU A 124 -6.53 3.30 -0.67
C LEU A 124 -6.75 2.21 0.39
N ARG A 125 -7.31 1.08 -0.01
CA ARG A 125 -7.40 -0.13 0.82
C ARG A 125 -6.47 -1.21 0.31
N LEU A 126 -5.66 -1.77 1.22
CA LEU A 126 -5.02 -3.07 1.05
C LEU A 126 -5.82 -4.07 1.89
N HIS A 127 -6.34 -5.12 1.27
CA HIS A 127 -7.17 -6.13 1.93
C HIS A 127 -6.71 -7.53 1.51
N TRP A 128 -6.48 -8.42 2.47
CA TRP A 128 -6.20 -9.83 2.20
C TRP A 128 -6.53 -10.71 3.41
N GLY A 129 -7.24 -11.82 3.16
CA GLY A 129 -7.83 -12.60 4.23
C GLY A 129 -8.77 -11.72 5.05
N GLU A 130 -8.67 -11.80 6.37
CA GLU A 130 -9.47 -11.00 7.29
C GLU A 130 -8.81 -9.68 7.70
N THR A 131 -7.70 -9.29 7.05
CA THR A 131 -6.94 -8.10 7.41
C THR A 131 -7.05 -7.02 6.34
N MET A 132 -7.34 -5.80 6.79
CA MET A 132 -7.43 -4.62 5.95
C MET A 132 -6.58 -3.48 6.54
N VAL A 133 -6.00 -2.68 5.66
CA VAL A 133 -5.33 -1.42 5.99
C VAL A 133 -5.87 -0.33 5.08
N GLU A 134 -6.07 0.85 5.65
CA GLU A 134 -6.56 2.05 4.96
C GLU A 134 -5.49 3.14 4.95
N ILE A 135 -5.31 3.78 3.79
CA ILE A 135 -4.41 4.92 3.63
C ILE A 135 -5.15 6.05 2.89
N PRO A 136 -5.39 7.20 3.54
CA PRO A 136 -6.00 8.33 2.87
C PRO A 136 -5.00 8.97 1.90
N ILE A 137 -5.51 9.43 0.76
CA ILE A 137 -4.76 10.16 -0.25
C ILE A 137 -5.53 11.43 -0.55
N ALA A 138 -4.90 12.59 -0.45
CA ALA A 138 -5.53 13.86 -0.76
C ALA A 138 -4.70 14.63 -1.79
N ASN A 139 -5.37 15.49 -2.57
CA ASN A 139 -4.65 16.49 -3.35
C ASN A 139 -3.89 17.42 -2.38
N THR A 140 -2.66 17.79 -2.74
CA THR A 140 -2.00 18.89 -2.03
C THR A 140 -2.85 20.15 -2.19
N PRO A 141 -3.02 20.98 -1.14
CA PRO A 141 -3.67 22.28 -1.29
C PRO A 141 -3.02 23.07 -2.44
N PRO A 142 -3.80 23.85 -3.20
CA PRO A 142 -3.20 24.78 -4.15
C PRO A 142 -2.23 25.71 -3.41
N GLN A 143 -0.99 25.80 -3.91
CA GLN A 143 -0.06 26.86 -3.52
C GLN A 143 -0.51 28.20 -4.12
#